data_AF-A0A7C5H518-F1
#
_entry.id   AF-A0A7C5H518-F1
#
_cell.length_a   1.000
_cell.length_b   1.000
_cell.length_c   1.000
_cell.angle_alpha   90.00
_cell.angle_beta   90.00
_cell.angle_gamma   90.00
#
_symmetry.space_group_name_H-M   'P 1'
#
loop_
_entity.id
_entity.type
_entity.pdbx_description
1 polymer ?
#
loop_
_entity_poly.entity_id
_entity_poly.type
_entity_poly.pdbx_seq_one_letter_code
_entity_poly.pdbx_strand_id
1 'polypeptide(L)'
;MTNQSIIINNVVNQAFIHSQLQRSRDFSTPMCAVKFELRFDPREGARYQKVFSFIYSYLNFTPIIYEGGNSYLLFIHESKIHTVVSTLKNMFTSIKIKYNLSIETVGVTNYDDEDDVNSLLERVHRFMLKSKLSRSNTIYYGTRYFDYSHNGNFENLNHVFTQSPEMTVYGFYK
;
A
#
# COMPACT_ATOMS: atom_id res chain seq x y z
N MET A 1 1.81 7.95 -32.44
CA MET A 1 2.78 7.16 -31.63
C MET A 1 2.43 7.07 -30.14
N THR A 2 1.42 7.78 -29.64
CA THR A 2 1.07 7.88 -28.20
C THR A 2 0.20 6.75 -27.65
N ASN A 3 -0.61 6.07 -28.48
CA ASN A 3 -1.58 5.08 -27.98
C ASN A 3 -0.93 3.71 -27.70
N GLN A 4 0.00 3.28 -28.57
CA GLN A 4 0.64 1.97 -28.46
C GLN A 4 1.55 1.87 -27.23
N SER A 5 2.30 2.91 -26.89
CA SER A 5 3.17 2.92 -25.70
C SER A 5 2.38 2.86 -24.40
N ILE A 6 1.23 3.54 -24.33
CA ILE A 6 0.31 3.48 -23.19
C ILE A 6 -0.27 2.07 -23.04
N ILE A 7 -0.73 1.47 -24.15
CA ILE A 7 -1.26 0.10 -24.14
C ILE A 7 -0.19 -0.89 -23.67
N ILE A 8 1.04 -0.81 -24.19
CA ILE A 8 2.14 -1.69 -23.78
C ILE A 8 2.43 -1.52 -22.29
N ASN A 9 2.54 -0.28 -21.80
CA ASN A 9 2.80 -0.03 -20.38
C ASN A 9 1.70 -0.62 -19.50
N ASN A 10 0.43 -0.44 -19.88
CA ASN A 10 -0.69 -1.00 -19.14
C ASN A 10 -0.65 -2.53 -19.09
N VAL A 11 -0.39 -3.20 -20.23
CA VAL A 11 -0.29 -4.66 -20.28
C VAL A 11 0.87 -5.16 -19.40
N VAL A 12 2.04 -4.52 -19.49
CA VAL A 12 3.22 -4.88 -18.70
C VAL A 12 2.96 -4.68 -17.20
N ASN A 13 2.38 -3.54 -16.81
CA ASN A 13 2.04 -3.25 -15.41
C ASN A 13 1.02 -4.25 -14.87
N GLN A 14 -0.01 -4.61 -15.65
CA GLN A 14 -0.98 -5.63 -15.26
C GLN A 14 -0.29 -6.99 -15.04
N ALA A 15 0.57 -7.42 -15.96
CA ALA A 15 1.33 -8.66 -15.79
C ALA A 15 2.19 -8.65 -14.51
N PHE A 16 2.85 -7.53 -14.21
CA PHE A 16 3.58 -7.37 -12.95
C PHE A 16 2.66 -7.50 -11.74
N ILE A 17 1.54 -6.78 -11.71
CA ILE A 17 0.58 -6.83 -10.60
C ILE A 17 0.06 -8.26 -10.39
N HIS A 18 -0.38 -8.91 -11.47
CA HIS A 18 -0.84 -10.30 -11.43
C HIS A 18 0.22 -11.24 -10.86
N SER A 19 1.48 -11.10 -11.28
CA SER A 19 2.58 -11.92 -10.75
C SER A 19 2.85 -11.70 -9.25
N GLN A 20 2.63 -10.48 -8.73
CA GLN A 20 2.77 -10.23 -7.28
C GLN A 20 1.71 -10.98 -6.49
N LEU A 21 0.44 -10.92 -6.92
CA LEU A 21 -0.65 -11.64 -6.25
C LEU A 21 -0.46 -13.15 -6.37
N GLN A 22 -0.08 -13.63 -7.56
CA GLN A 22 0.19 -15.04 -7.78
C GLN A 22 1.28 -15.56 -6.83
N ARG A 23 2.38 -14.82 -6.67
CA ARG A 23 3.42 -15.18 -5.70
C ARG A 23 2.86 -15.30 -4.28
N SER A 24 2.07 -14.33 -3.81
CA SER A 24 1.51 -14.39 -2.46
C SER A 24 0.61 -15.61 -2.27
N ARG A 25 -0.18 -15.99 -3.29
CA ARG A 25 -1.00 -17.21 -3.30
C ARG A 25 -0.15 -18.47 -3.26
N ASP A 26 0.79 -18.60 -4.19
CA ASP A 26 1.61 -19.80 -4.38
C ASP A 26 2.44 -20.13 -3.13
N PHE A 27 2.94 -19.11 -2.42
CA PHE A 27 3.76 -19.26 -1.22
C PHE A 27 2.99 -19.06 0.09
N SER A 28 1.70 -18.73 0.05
CA SER A 28 0.88 -18.41 1.22
C SER A 28 1.55 -17.38 2.15
N THR A 29 2.14 -16.34 1.56
CA THR A 29 2.90 -15.31 2.28
C THR A 29 2.09 -14.01 2.39
N PRO A 30 2.20 -13.29 3.52
CA PRO A 30 1.52 -12.01 3.66
C PRO A 30 2.12 -11.00 2.67
N MET A 31 1.26 -10.20 2.05
CA MET A 31 1.65 -9.11 1.16
C MET A 31 0.84 -7.87 1.48
N CYS A 32 1.47 -6.70 1.35
CA CYS A 32 0.77 -5.42 1.38
C CYS A 32 0.94 -4.68 0.05
N ALA A 33 -0.17 -4.19 -0.49
CA ALA A 33 -0.16 -3.21 -1.57
C ALA A 33 -0.01 -1.81 -0.98
N VAL A 34 0.86 -1.00 -1.58
CA VAL A 34 1.12 0.38 -1.19
C VAL A 34 1.01 1.26 -2.42
N LYS A 35 0.17 2.28 -2.33
CA LYS A 35 -0.01 3.29 -3.37
C LYS A 35 0.32 4.66 -2.81
N PHE A 36 1.15 5.43 -3.51
CA PHE A 36 1.54 6.77 -3.06
C PHE A 36 1.63 7.77 -4.20
N GLU A 37 1.46 9.04 -3.86
CA GLU A 37 1.71 10.14 -4.79
C GLU A 37 3.09 10.78 -4.52
N LEU A 38 3.86 10.94 -5.59
CA LEU A 38 5.08 11.74 -5.60
C LEU A 38 5.04 12.65 -6.84
N ARG A 39 4.96 13.96 -6.62
CA ARG A 39 4.89 14.92 -7.74
C ARG A 39 6.23 14.98 -8.45
N PHE A 40 6.28 14.61 -9.73
CA PHE A 40 7.52 14.63 -10.49
C PHE A 40 7.70 15.97 -11.22
N ASP A 41 8.84 16.62 -11.00
CA ASP A 41 9.30 17.74 -11.84
C ASP A 41 10.36 17.22 -12.83
N PRO A 42 10.11 17.26 -14.15
CA PRO A 42 11.08 16.85 -15.18
C PRO A 42 12.43 17.54 -15.08
N ARG A 43 12.50 18.76 -14.55
CA ARG A 43 13.74 19.52 -14.38
C ARG A 43 14.64 18.93 -13.30
N GLU A 44 14.09 18.11 -12.41
CA GLU A 44 14.79 17.52 -11.28
C GLU A 44 15.00 16.00 -11.46
N GLY A 45 14.98 15.49 -12.69
CA GLY A 45 15.05 14.05 -12.99
C GLY A 45 16.18 13.30 -12.26
N ALA A 46 17.36 13.91 -12.13
CA ALA A 46 18.48 13.31 -11.38
C ALA A 46 18.20 13.15 -9.87
N ARG A 47 17.40 14.04 -9.27
CA ARG A 47 16.97 13.94 -7.87
C ARG A 47 15.96 12.81 -7.72
N TYR A 48 14.96 12.72 -8.59
CA TYR A 48 13.99 11.63 -8.59
C TYR A 48 14.63 10.28 -8.83
N GLN A 49 15.60 10.18 -9.74
CA GLN A 49 16.37 8.95 -9.94
C GLN A 49 17.01 8.48 -8.63
N LYS A 50 17.67 9.39 -7.88
CA LYS A 50 18.26 9.06 -6.58
C LYS A 50 17.23 8.60 -5.55
N VAL A 51 16.02 9.19 -5.56
CA VAL A 51 14.91 8.79 -4.69
C VAL A 51 14.39 7.41 -5.06
N PHE A 52 14.13 7.13 -6.33
CA PHE A 52 13.68 5.80 -6.76
C PHE A 52 14.74 4.73 -6.53
N SER A 53 16.02 5.01 -6.77
CA SER A 53 17.11 4.11 -6.42
C SER A 53 17.19 3.85 -4.92
N PHE A 54 16.93 4.86 -4.10
CA PHE A 54 16.86 4.72 -2.64
C PHE A 54 15.66 3.83 -2.24
N ILE A 55 14.45 4.10 -2.72
CA ILE A 55 13.25 3.29 -2.42
C ILE A 55 13.49 1.84 -2.82
N TYR A 56 13.99 1.63 -4.04
CA TYR A 56 14.28 0.30 -4.57
C TYR A 56 15.26 -0.47 -3.67
N SER A 57 16.34 0.18 -3.24
CA SER A 57 17.32 -0.46 -2.34
C SER A 57 16.77 -0.66 -0.92
N TYR A 58 15.99 0.30 -0.40
CA TYR A 58 15.44 0.28 0.95
C TYR A 58 14.38 -0.83 1.12
N LEU A 59 13.65 -1.15 0.06
CA LEU A 59 12.62 -2.18 0.03
C LEU A 59 13.11 -3.50 -0.57
N ASN A 60 14.41 -3.82 -0.43
CA ASN A 60 15.00 -5.07 -0.91
C ASN A 60 14.70 -5.35 -2.39
N PHE A 61 14.89 -4.35 -3.24
CA PHE A 61 14.71 -4.44 -4.69
C PHE A 61 13.25 -4.71 -5.11
N THR A 62 12.28 -4.25 -4.31
CA THR A 62 10.85 -4.29 -4.67
C THR A 62 10.59 -3.38 -5.88
N PRO A 63 9.99 -3.89 -6.98
CA PRO A 63 9.64 -3.08 -8.14
C PRO A 63 8.64 -1.96 -7.80
N ILE A 64 8.81 -0.81 -8.45
CA ILE A 64 7.91 0.34 -8.33
C ILE A 64 7.20 0.52 -9.67
N ILE A 65 5.89 0.39 -9.65
CA ILE A 65 5.02 0.48 -10.82
C ILE A 65 4.55 1.93 -10.97
N TYR A 66 4.77 2.53 -12.13
CA TYR A 66 4.24 3.84 -12.47
C TYR A 66 2.87 3.71 -13.11
N GLU A 67 1.83 4.19 -12.41
CA GLU A 67 0.44 4.11 -12.87
C GLU A 67 -0.02 5.35 -13.64
N GLY A 68 0.85 6.36 -13.78
CA GLY A 68 0.54 7.61 -14.48
C GLY A 68 0.43 8.83 -13.56
N GLY A 69 0.66 10.01 -14.14
CA GLY A 69 0.65 11.28 -13.42
C GLY A 69 1.71 11.32 -12.33
N ASN A 70 1.26 11.32 -11.07
CA ASN A 70 2.13 11.32 -9.89
C ASN A 70 1.95 10.04 -9.05
N SER A 71 1.27 9.02 -9.57
CA SER A 71 0.87 7.83 -8.83
C SER A 71 1.82 6.65 -9.05
N TYR A 72 2.19 6.02 -7.93
CA TYR A 72 3.07 4.86 -7.91
C TYR A 72 2.48 3.77 -7.03
N LEU A 73 2.71 2.51 -7.43
CA LEU A 73 2.26 1.31 -6.75
C LEU A 73 3.46 0.40 -6.47
N LEU A 74 3.50 -0.20 -5.29
CA LEU A 74 4.47 -1.23 -4.94
C LEU A 74 3.82 -2.30 -4.04
N PHE A 75 4.45 -3.47 -3.98
CA PHE A 75 4.00 -4.60 -3.20
C PHE A 75 5.10 -5.07 -2.25
N ILE A 76 4.85 -5.06 -0.95
CA ILE A 76 5.80 -5.51 0.05
C ILE A 76 5.36 -6.89 0.53
N HIS A 77 6.18 -7.89 0.22
CA HIS A 77 5.96 -9.28 0.62
C HIS A 77 6.51 -9.56 2.01
N GLU A 78 6.04 -10.66 2.59
CA GLU A 78 6.51 -11.24 3.86
C GLU A 78 6.39 -10.27 5.06
N SER A 79 5.49 -9.30 4.98
CA SER A 79 5.32 -8.27 5.99
C SER A 79 3.86 -7.97 6.28
N LYS A 80 3.53 -7.86 7.58
CA LYS A 80 2.20 -7.43 8.04
C LYS A 80 2.04 -5.92 7.91
N ILE A 81 0.80 -5.46 7.80
CA ILE A 81 0.46 -4.05 7.51
C ILE A 81 1.08 -3.04 8.47
N HIS A 82 1.13 -3.31 9.78
CA HIS A 82 1.73 -2.40 10.76
C HIS A 82 3.25 -2.27 10.61
N THR A 83 3.92 -3.38 10.27
CA THR A 83 5.36 -3.39 9.95
C THR A 83 5.60 -2.57 8.70
N VAL A 84 4.80 -2.77 7.66
CA VAL A 84 4.88 -2.01 6.40
C VAL A 84 4.70 -0.52 6.64
N VAL A 85 3.67 -0.11 7.39
CA VAL A 85 3.43 1.31 7.73
C VAL A 85 4.63 1.91 8.46
N SER A 86 5.23 1.19 9.40
CA SER A 86 6.42 1.65 10.13
C SER A 86 7.64 1.79 9.22
N THR A 87 7.88 0.80 8.35
CA THR A 87 8.93 0.82 7.33
C THR A 87 8.77 2.02 6.39
N LEU A 88 7.54 2.29 5.92
CA LEU A 88 7.24 3.42 5.05
C LEU A 88 7.46 4.76 5.74
N LYS A 89 7.03 4.92 7.00
CA LYS A 89 7.29 6.16 7.78
C LYS A 89 8.78 6.47 7.89
N ASN A 90 9.60 5.46 8.19
CA ASN A 90 11.05 5.61 8.28
C ASN A 90 11.67 5.95 6.91
N MET A 91 11.20 5.29 5.85
CA MET A 91 11.63 5.54 4.48
C MET A 91 11.30 6.97 4.04
N PHE A 92 10.07 7.43 4.25
CA PHE A 92 9.64 8.78 3.88
C PHE A 92 10.36 9.87 4.68
N THR A 93 10.61 9.62 5.97
CA THR A 93 11.42 10.50 6.81
C THR A 93 12.85 10.62 6.24
N SER A 94 13.45 9.49 5.87
CA SER A 94 14.77 9.47 5.24
C SER A 94 14.79 10.21 3.90
N ILE A 95 13.74 10.06 3.08
CA ILE A 95 13.62 10.76 1.81
C ILE A 95 13.52 12.28 2.02
N LYS A 96 12.72 12.71 2.99
CA LYS A 96 12.57 14.12 3.36
C LYS A 96 13.89 14.74 3.80
N ILE A 97 14.63 14.06 4.69
CA ILE A 97 15.90 14.57 5.21
C ILE A 97 16.98 14.60 4.11
N LYS A 98 17.11 13.51 3.35
CA LYS A 98 18.24 13.33 2.42
C LYS A 98 18.04 14.01 1.06
N TYR A 99 16.80 14.07 0.58
CA TYR A 99 16.48 14.55 -0.76
C TYR A 99 15.57 15.78 -0.77
N ASN A 100 15.14 16.26 0.39
CA ASN A 100 14.20 17.38 0.54
C ASN A 100 12.90 17.17 -0.27
N LEU A 101 12.40 15.94 -0.28
CA LEU A 101 11.16 15.55 -0.95
C LEU A 101 10.18 14.96 0.05
N SER A 102 8.92 15.38 -0.05
CA SER A 102 7.84 14.96 0.83
C SER A 102 6.90 14.00 0.10
N ILE A 103 6.59 12.86 0.72
CA ILE A 103 5.54 11.93 0.27
C ILE A 103 4.44 11.98 1.33
N GLU A 104 3.32 12.59 0.98
CA GLU A 104 2.25 12.96 1.93
C GLU A 104 0.93 12.24 1.66
N THR A 105 0.82 11.58 0.51
CA THR A 105 -0.42 10.92 0.07
C THR A 105 -0.15 9.44 -0.11
N VAL A 106 -0.56 8.61 0.85
CA VAL A 106 -0.24 7.17 0.85
C VAL A 106 -1.43 6.33 1.31
N GLY A 107 -1.75 5.31 0.53
CA GLY A 107 -2.68 4.24 0.86
C GLY A 107 -1.97 2.91 1.02
N VAL A 108 -2.34 2.13 2.04
CA VAL A 108 -1.78 0.79 2.27
C VAL A 108 -2.91 -0.19 2.58
N THR A 109 -2.83 -1.40 2.03
CA THR A 109 -3.71 -2.50 2.43
C THR A 109 -2.97 -3.82 2.40
N ASN A 110 -3.34 -4.77 3.26
CA ASN A 110 -2.92 -6.15 3.09
C ASN A 110 -3.70 -6.79 1.93
N TYR A 111 -3.08 -7.82 1.35
CA TYR A 111 -3.72 -8.82 0.51
C TYR A 111 -4.46 -9.85 1.38
N ASP A 112 -5.57 -10.33 0.86
CA ASP A 112 -6.40 -11.41 1.38
C ASP A 112 -6.58 -12.47 0.28
N ASP A 113 -6.68 -13.75 0.64
CA ASP A 113 -6.78 -14.84 -0.35
C ASP A 113 -8.06 -14.76 -1.20
N GLU A 114 -9.09 -14.08 -0.70
CA GLU A 114 -10.32 -13.79 -1.43
C GLU A 114 -10.23 -12.55 -2.34
N ASP A 115 -9.09 -11.85 -2.38
CA ASP A 115 -8.93 -10.69 -3.24
C ASP A 115 -8.54 -11.10 -4.66
N ASP A 116 -9.21 -10.48 -5.63
CA ASP A 116 -8.70 -10.35 -6.99
C ASP A 116 -7.87 -9.05 -7.14
N VAL A 117 -7.27 -8.86 -8.33
CA VAL A 117 -6.47 -7.65 -8.61
C VAL A 117 -7.30 -6.39 -8.42
N ASN A 118 -8.53 -6.35 -8.94
CA ASN A 118 -9.35 -5.15 -8.95
C ASN A 118 -9.74 -4.72 -7.52
N SER A 119 -10.24 -5.65 -6.72
CA SER A 119 -10.64 -5.41 -5.32
C SER A 119 -9.47 -4.92 -4.46
N LEU A 120 -8.27 -5.48 -4.64
CA LEU A 120 -7.07 -5.02 -3.95
C LEU A 120 -6.66 -3.60 -4.39
N LEU A 121 -6.64 -3.34 -5.70
CA LEU A 121 -6.25 -2.05 -6.27
C LEU A 121 -7.25 -0.93 -5.92
N GLU A 122 -8.54 -1.21 -5.97
CA GLU A 122 -9.59 -0.29 -5.52
C GLU A 122 -9.44 0.02 -4.04
N ARG A 123 -9.15 -1.00 -3.21
CA ARG A 123 -8.98 -0.81 -1.77
C ARG A 123 -7.76 0.05 -1.44
N VAL A 124 -6.60 -0.22 -2.05
CA VAL A 124 -5.39 0.61 -1.83
C VAL A 124 -5.60 2.03 -2.34
N HIS A 125 -6.28 2.19 -3.49
CA HIS A 125 -6.58 3.49 -4.06
C HIS A 125 -7.53 4.30 -3.17
N ARG A 126 -8.57 3.68 -2.63
CA ARG A 126 -9.48 4.32 -1.66
C ARG A 126 -8.74 4.84 -0.45
N PHE A 127 -7.80 4.08 0.13
CA PHE A 127 -6.98 4.58 1.24
C PHE A 127 -6.07 5.74 0.81
N MET A 128 -5.48 5.66 -0.38
CA MET A 128 -4.67 6.76 -0.92
C MET A 128 -5.50 8.04 -1.10
N LEU A 129 -6.75 7.94 -1.58
CA LEU A 129 -7.66 9.07 -1.70
C LEU A 129 -8.05 9.63 -0.33
N LYS A 130 -8.31 8.78 0.67
CA LYS A 130 -8.56 9.24 2.06
C LYS A 130 -7.36 10.04 2.59
N SER A 131 -6.14 9.58 2.34
CA SER A 131 -4.92 10.32 2.68
C SER A 131 -4.85 11.68 1.99
N LYS A 132 -5.19 11.74 0.69
CA LYS A 132 -5.17 12.97 -0.09
C LYS A 132 -6.14 14.03 0.41
N LEU A 133 -7.30 13.59 0.90
CA LEU A 133 -8.37 14.46 1.43
C LEU A 133 -8.16 14.82 2.90
N SER A 134 -7.30 14.08 3.60
CA SER A 134 -6.99 14.33 5.00
C SER A 134 -6.02 15.49 5.18
N ARG A 135 -6.20 16.25 6.26
CA ARG A 135 -5.26 17.31 6.66
C ARG A 135 -4.21 16.84 7.67
N SER A 136 -4.40 15.67 8.29
CA SER A 136 -3.61 15.26 9.45
C SER A 136 -2.76 14.01 9.21
N ASN A 137 -3.23 13.06 8.40
CA ASN A 137 -2.61 11.75 8.26
C ASN A 137 -2.07 11.56 6.84
N THR A 138 -0.76 11.30 6.73
CA THR A 138 -0.08 11.07 5.45
C THR A 138 -0.16 9.64 4.96
N ILE A 139 -0.52 8.70 5.84
CA ILE A 139 -0.66 7.28 5.53
C ILE A 139 -2.00 6.80 6.06
N TYR A 140 -2.87 6.36 5.16
CA TYR A 140 -4.12 5.68 5.46
C TYR A 140 -3.96 4.20 5.14
N TYR A 141 -4.44 3.34 6.04
CA TYR A 141 -4.24 1.91 5.89
C TYR A 141 -5.34 1.10 6.56
N GLY A 142 -5.56 -0.10 6.03
CA GLY A 142 -6.62 -0.99 6.49
C GLY A 142 -6.56 -2.36 5.84
N THR A 143 -7.47 -3.24 6.24
CA THR A 143 -7.72 -4.51 5.59
C THR A 143 -8.98 -4.45 4.74
N ARG A 144 -9.38 -5.59 4.18
CA ARG A 144 -10.69 -5.76 3.53
C ARG A 144 -11.86 -5.32 4.40
N TYR A 145 -11.76 -5.57 5.71
CA TYR A 145 -12.84 -5.40 6.67
C TYR A 145 -12.64 -4.21 7.61
N PHE A 146 -11.39 -3.77 7.83
CA PHE A 146 -11.06 -2.79 8.86
C PHE A 146 -10.31 -1.59 8.30
N ASP A 147 -10.71 -0.39 8.70
CA ASP A 147 -9.92 0.83 8.49
C ASP A 147 -9.23 1.24 9.79
N TYR A 148 -7.90 1.28 9.80
CA TYR A 148 -7.10 1.63 10.98
C TYR A 148 -6.72 3.11 11.05
N SER A 149 -7.11 3.91 10.06
CA SER A 149 -6.72 5.32 9.94
C SER A 149 -7.56 6.29 10.78
N HIS A 150 -8.69 5.83 11.32
CA HIS A 150 -9.53 6.56 12.27
C HIS A 150 -9.48 5.91 13.64
N ASN A 151 -9.31 6.74 14.68
CA ASN A 151 -9.51 6.33 16.06
C ASN A 151 -10.93 5.76 16.21
N GLY A 152 -11.01 4.42 16.25
CA GLY A 152 -12.11 3.62 16.79
C GLY A 152 -13.53 4.09 16.46
N ASN A 153 -13.98 3.92 15.22
CA ASN A 153 -15.43 3.77 15.02
C ASN A 153 -15.81 2.31 15.30
N PHE A 154 -16.66 2.11 16.31
CA PHE A 154 -17.12 0.83 16.85
C PHE A 154 -17.86 -0.07 15.83
N GLU A 155 -18.11 0.40 14.60
CA GLU A 155 -18.70 -0.41 13.51
C GLU A 155 -17.84 -1.63 13.15
N ASN A 156 -16.54 -1.57 13.43
CA ASN A 156 -15.56 -2.64 13.21
C ASN A 156 -15.80 -3.88 14.09
N LEU A 157 -16.36 -3.73 15.30
CA LEU A 157 -16.53 -4.85 16.23
C LEU A 157 -17.61 -5.84 15.78
N ASN A 158 -18.65 -5.37 15.08
CA ASN A 158 -19.73 -6.24 14.61
C ASN A 158 -19.22 -7.34 13.67
N HIS A 159 -18.21 -7.07 12.84
CA HIS A 159 -17.63 -8.08 11.96
C HIS A 159 -16.76 -9.11 12.69
N VAL A 160 -16.08 -8.69 13.76
CA VAL A 160 -15.34 -9.61 14.66
C VAL A 160 -16.31 -10.55 15.37
N PHE A 161 -17.42 -9.99 15.87
CA PHE A 161 -18.44 -10.77 16.61
C PHE A 161 -19.28 -11.69 15.72
N THR A 162 -19.45 -11.39 14.42
CA THR A 162 -20.18 -12.26 13.49
C THR A 162 -19.32 -13.39 12.91
N GLN A 163 -17.98 -13.26 12.88
CA GLN A 163 -17.08 -14.28 12.35
C GLN A 163 -16.71 -15.39 13.36
N SER A 164 -16.98 -15.21 14.66
CA SER A 164 -16.70 -16.22 15.69
C SER A 164 -17.80 -16.20 16.76
N PRO A 165 -18.90 -16.98 16.59
CA PRO A 165 -20.01 -16.98 17.55
C PRO A 165 -19.65 -17.63 18.90
N GLU A 166 -18.51 -18.32 18.99
CA GLU A 166 -18.06 -18.98 20.22
C GLU A 166 -16.97 -18.18 20.90
N MET A 167 -17.34 -17.52 21.99
CA MET A 167 -16.42 -16.84 22.90
C MET A 167 -16.23 -17.74 24.13
N THR A 168 -15.11 -18.46 24.20
CA THR A 168 -14.79 -19.28 25.38
C THR A 168 -14.33 -18.35 26.51
N VAL A 169 -15.25 -18.02 27.41
CA VAL A 169 -14.96 -17.18 28.57
C VAL A 169 -14.28 -18.02 29.65
N TYR A 170 -13.00 -17.76 29.91
CA TYR A 170 -12.30 -18.32 31.06
C TYR A 170 -12.27 -17.29 32.19
N GLY A 171 -12.79 -17.65 33.38
CA GLY A 171 -12.50 -16.91 34.61
C GLY A 171 -13.67 -16.38 35.45
N PHE A 172 -14.85 -17.02 35.47
CA PHE A 172 -15.77 -16.84 36.59
C PHE A 172 -15.50 -17.92 37.65
N TYR A 173 -14.46 -17.74 38.45
CA TYR A 173 -14.36 -18.47 39.71
C TYR A 173 -15.27 -17.78 40.74
N LYS A 174 -16.12 -18.59 41.40
CA LYS A 174 -16.97 -18.22 42.53
C LYS A 174 -16.15 -17.82 43.75
#